data_AF-A0A8T0GPJ7-F1
#
_entry.id   AF-A0A8T0GPJ7-F1
#
_cell.length_a   1.000
_cell.length_b   1.000
_cell.length_c   1.000
_cell.angle_alpha   90.00
_cell.angle_beta   90.00
_cell.angle_gamma   90.00
#
_symmetry.space_group_name_H-M   'P 1'
#
loop_
_entity.id
_entity.type
_entity.pdbx_description
1 polymer ?
#
loop_
_entity_poly.entity_id
_entity_poly.type
_entity_poly.pdbx_seq_one_letter_code
_entity_poly.pdbx_strand_id
1 'polypeptide(L)'
;MAAHYAISPAEDDAVIRQRLLTRTTTTRGEPPLKKLIKKFTALAGEVEKEDSKYTECEKLYRSLLQELATFELPLLKTKAVIDANRREQDSFKELHVELNKQIAQAQRDIEDLKVQLEEAKVERQHKEECEAIRKSIAAQSARSVTQKQLNDLEKELVQLESENYAASRTIELRKKQFGLLLHVVDDLQATLDDEQKNPLDYEAPELPALPTGESAEGAEPMVVDS
;
A
#
# COMPACT_ATOMS: atom_id res chain seq x y z
N MET A 1 -13.38 38.97 21.28
CA MET A 1 -13.91 39.94 22.28
C MET A 1 -12.77 40.86 22.68
N ALA A 2 -12.76 42.11 22.20
CA ALA A 2 -11.76 43.10 22.59
C ALA A 2 -12.17 43.72 23.94
N ALA A 3 -11.34 43.59 24.96
CA ALA A 3 -11.59 44.19 26.26
C ALA A 3 -11.52 45.71 26.14
N HIS A 4 -12.62 46.37 26.53
CA HIS A 4 -12.75 47.83 26.51
C HIS A 4 -12.04 48.40 27.75
N TYR A 5 -10.74 48.67 27.63
CA TYR A 5 -10.00 49.34 28.71
C TYR A 5 -10.38 50.83 28.72
N ALA A 6 -10.80 51.33 29.89
CA ALA A 6 -11.19 52.73 30.09
C ALA A 6 -10.00 53.71 30.05
N ILE A 7 -8.79 53.19 29.95
CA ILE A 7 -7.51 53.89 29.91
C ILE A 7 -6.65 53.16 28.87
N SER A 8 -5.91 53.89 28.02
CA SER A 8 -5.09 53.21 27.02
C SER A 8 -3.97 52.40 27.71
N PRO A 9 -3.48 51.28 27.14
CA PRO A 9 -2.42 50.48 27.75
C PRO A 9 -1.16 51.27 28.12
N ALA A 10 -0.85 52.33 27.37
CA ALA A 10 0.28 53.21 27.64
C ALA A 10 0.07 54.12 28.86
N GLU A 11 -1.16 54.60 29.07
CA GLU A 11 -1.53 55.42 30.22
C GLU A 11 -1.66 54.56 31.50
N ASP A 12 -2.21 53.35 31.39
CA ASP A 12 -2.27 52.39 32.49
C ASP A 12 -0.87 51.98 32.97
N ASP A 13 0.04 51.73 32.03
CA ASP A 13 1.43 51.43 32.34
C ASP A 13 2.14 52.57 33.10
N ALA A 14 1.89 53.82 32.72
CA ALA A 14 2.46 54.97 33.41
C ALA A 14 1.92 55.09 34.84
N VAL A 15 0.61 54.87 35.03
CA VAL A 15 -0.05 54.88 36.34
C VAL A 15 0.45 53.72 37.21
N ILE A 16 0.62 52.53 36.66
CA ILE A 16 1.13 51.35 37.37
C ILE A 16 2.60 51.57 37.78
N ARG A 17 3.45 52.08 36.88
CA ARG A 17 4.84 52.43 37.19
C ARG A 17 4.90 53.44 38.33
N GLN A 18 4.11 54.52 38.25
CA GLN A 18 4.07 55.54 39.28
C GLN A 18 3.61 54.97 40.64
N ARG A 19 2.61 54.08 40.65
CA ARG A 19 2.14 53.40 41.86
C ARG A 19 3.19 52.46 42.46
N LEU A 20 3.94 51.74 41.63
CA LEU A 20 5.02 50.86 42.06
C LEU A 20 6.21 51.65 42.62
N LEU A 21 6.61 52.75 41.97
CA LEU A 21 7.70 53.62 42.43
C LEU A 21 7.36 54.34 43.73
N THR A 22 6.15 54.89 43.83
CA THR A 22 5.70 55.65 45.02
C THR A 22 5.13 54.77 46.12
N ARG A 23 4.91 53.48 45.83
CA ARG A 23 4.24 52.48 46.69
C ARG A 23 2.93 53.01 47.31
N THR A 24 2.18 53.80 46.54
CA THR A 24 0.90 54.38 46.95
C THR A 24 -0.21 53.34 47.14
N THR A 25 0.01 52.08 46.75
CA THR A 25 -0.90 50.93 46.89
C THR A 25 -0.59 50.02 48.09
N THR A 26 0.16 50.49 49.10
CA THR A 26 0.43 49.69 50.29
C THR A 26 -0.88 49.41 51.06
N THR A 27 -1.26 48.13 51.18
CA THR A 27 -2.55 47.68 51.77
C THR A 27 -2.68 47.94 53.27
N ARG A 28 -1.60 48.34 53.97
CA ARG A 28 -1.63 48.81 55.36
C ARG A 28 -0.62 49.94 55.59
N GLY A 29 -1.11 51.08 56.04
CA GLY A 29 -0.30 52.19 56.55
C GLY A 29 -0.10 53.34 55.56
N GLU A 30 0.61 54.37 56.02
CA GLU A 30 0.96 55.53 55.22
C GLU A 30 1.98 55.16 54.12
N PRO A 31 1.81 55.65 52.86
CA PRO A 31 2.77 55.39 51.79
C PRO A 31 4.20 55.76 52.20
N PRO A 32 5.20 54.88 51.99
CA PRO A 32 6.57 55.10 52.44
C PRO A 32 7.18 56.43 51.98
N LEU A 33 6.92 56.83 50.72
CA LEU A 33 7.37 58.13 50.20
C LEU A 33 6.72 59.31 50.93
N LYS A 34 5.42 59.20 51.25
CA LYS A 34 4.69 60.24 51.99
C LYS A 34 5.23 60.37 53.43
N LYS A 35 5.53 59.25 54.06
CA LYS A 35 6.15 59.20 55.40
C LYS A 35 7.55 59.82 55.40
N LEU A 36 8.37 59.53 54.38
CA LEU A 36 9.67 60.14 54.19
C LEU A 36 9.58 61.66 54.00
N ILE A 37 8.66 62.12 53.13
CA ILE A 37 8.40 63.56 52.91
C ILE A 37 8.00 64.23 54.22
N LYS A 38 7.11 63.64 55.02
CA LYS A 38 6.72 64.18 56.33
C LYS A 38 7.90 64.35 57.29
N LYS A 39 8.82 63.37 57.32
CA LYS A 39 10.04 63.43 58.15
C LYS A 39 10.97 64.55 57.68
N PHE A 40 11.10 64.72 56.36
CA PHE A 40 11.88 65.80 55.76
C PHE A 40 11.28 67.16 56.09
N THR A 41 9.98 67.36 55.89
CA THR A 41 9.31 68.63 56.18
C THR A 41 9.33 68.96 57.68
N ALA A 42 9.27 67.96 58.56
CA ALA A 42 9.39 68.16 60.00
C ALA A 42 10.78 68.66 60.39
N LEU A 43 11.85 68.11 59.80
CA LEU A 43 13.21 68.60 60.00
C LEU A 43 13.37 70.03 59.45
N ALA A 44 12.93 70.29 58.21
CA ALA A 44 13.01 71.60 57.60
C ALA A 44 12.30 72.67 58.44
N GLY A 45 11.07 72.38 58.89
CA GLY A 45 10.31 73.29 59.74
C GLY A 45 10.88 73.48 61.15
N GLU A 46 11.70 72.57 61.67
CA GLU A 46 12.41 72.77 62.95
C GLU A 46 13.65 73.65 62.77
N VAL A 47 14.33 73.55 61.63
CA VAL A 47 15.50 74.38 61.29
C VAL A 47 15.10 75.84 61.03
N GLU A 48 13.91 76.08 60.50
CA GLU A 48 13.40 77.43 60.21
C GLU A 48 12.89 78.20 61.46
N LYS A 49 12.83 77.57 62.63
CA LYS A 49 12.40 78.24 63.87
C LYS A 49 13.52 79.12 64.45
N GLU A 50 13.16 80.34 64.85
CA GLU A 50 14.09 81.27 65.51
C GLU A 50 14.64 80.73 66.85
N ASP A 51 13.85 79.93 67.59
CA ASP A 51 14.22 79.29 68.87
C ASP A 51 14.62 77.80 68.72
N SER A 52 15.12 77.40 67.56
CA SER A 52 15.44 76.00 67.26
C SER A 52 16.50 75.42 68.21
N LYS A 53 16.22 74.26 68.80
CA LYS A 53 17.18 73.52 69.64
C LYS A 53 17.95 72.52 68.78
N TYR A 54 19.28 72.63 68.79
CA TYR A 54 20.17 71.70 68.07
C TYR A 54 19.84 70.22 68.36
N THR A 55 19.50 69.88 69.60
CA THR A 55 19.15 68.51 70.01
C THR A 55 17.88 67.97 69.34
N GLU A 56 16.88 68.82 69.10
CA GLU A 56 15.66 68.43 68.40
C GLU A 56 15.90 68.29 66.89
N CYS A 57 16.68 69.20 66.30
CA CYS A 57 17.16 69.07 64.92
C CYS A 57 17.94 67.77 64.70
N GLU A 58 18.87 67.42 65.60
CA GLU A 58 19.65 66.19 65.50
C GLU A 58 18.76 64.94 65.57
N LYS A 59 17.77 64.94 66.48
CA LYS A 59 16.79 63.84 66.61
C LYS A 59 15.93 63.69 65.35
N LEU A 60 15.45 64.78 64.78
CA LEU A 60 14.68 64.77 63.53
C LEU A 60 15.53 64.32 62.34
N TYR A 61 16.80 64.73 62.28
CA TYR A 61 17.75 64.28 61.26
C TYR A 61 18.03 62.78 61.35
N ARG A 62 18.29 62.24 62.55
CA ARG A 62 18.43 60.79 62.77
C ARG A 62 17.14 60.04 62.37
N SER A 63 15.96 60.58 62.69
CA SER A 63 14.68 59.99 62.29
C SER A 63 14.47 60.02 60.77
N LEU A 64 14.96 61.04 60.06
CA LEU A 64 14.90 61.12 58.60
C LEU A 64 15.83 60.09 57.96
N LEU A 65 17.07 59.97 58.43
CA LEU A 65 18.03 58.97 57.93
C LEU A 65 17.50 57.54 58.09
N GLN A 66 16.89 57.22 59.25
CA GLN A 66 16.28 55.92 59.48
C GLN A 66 15.14 55.61 58.49
N GLU A 67 14.29 56.61 58.21
CA GLU A 67 13.20 56.44 57.24
C GLU A 67 13.74 56.29 55.82
N LEU A 68 14.81 57.00 55.46
CA LEU A 68 15.47 56.89 54.15
C LEU A 68 16.04 55.48 53.94
N ALA A 69 16.77 54.95 54.93
CA ALA A 69 17.28 53.57 54.87
C ALA A 69 16.14 52.54 54.76
N THR A 70 15.03 52.77 55.47
CA THR A 70 13.82 51.93 55.39
C THR A 70 13.16 52.00 54.00
N PHE A 71 13.21 53.17 53.35
CA PHE A 71 12.67 53.38 52.00
C PHE A 71 13.57 52.81 50.90
N GLU A 72 14.89 52.78 51.12
CA GLU A 72 15.88 52.27 50.16
C GLU A 72 15.76 50.74 49.94
N LEU A 73 15.60 49.97 51.02
CA LEU A 73 15.52 48.51 50.95
C LEU A 73 14.47 47.98 49.94
N PRO A 74 13.21 48.44 49.94
CA PRO A 74 12.23 48.00 48.95
C PRO A 74 12.55 48.48 47.52
N LEU A 75 13.24 49.61 47.33
CA LEU A 75 13.68 50.04 45.99
C LEU A 75 14.73 49.10 45.42
N LEU A 76 15.71 48.70 46.25
CA LEU A 76 16.72 47.70 45.86
C LEU A 76 16.06 46.36 45.50
N LYS A 77 15.06 45.93 46.28
CA LYS A 77 14.28 44.72 45.96
C LYS A 77 13.57 44.85 44.61
N THR A 78 12.89 45.96 44.35
CA THR A 78 12.21 46.20 43.07
C THR A 78 13.20 46.18 41.90
N LYS A 79 14.37 46.80 42.05
CA LYS A 79 15.43 46.76 41.05
C LYS A 79 15.90 45.32 40.77
N ALA A 80 16.17 44.54 41.82
CA ALA A 80 16.57 43.14 41.66
C ALA A 80 15.50 42.29 40.94
N VAL A 81 14.22 42.54 41.21
CA VAL A 81 13.10 41.89 40.51
C VAL A 81 13.04 42.30 39.04
N ILE A 82 13.21 43.60 38.74
CA ILE A 82 13.26 44.09 37.34
C ILE A 82 14.40 43.42 36.57
N ASP A 83 15.59 43.33 37.17
CA ASP A 83 16.76 42.72 36.55
C ASP A 83 16.60 41.20 36.38
N ALA A 84 15.90 40.53 37.31
CA ALA A 84 15.53 39.11 37.14
C ALA A 84 14.52 38.93 35.99
N ASN A 85 13.46 39.73 35.96
CA ASN A 85 12.44 39.66 34.91
C ASN A 85 13.00 39.96 33.52
N ARG A 86 13.98 40.87 33.40
CA ARG A 86 14.67 41.13 32.13
C ARG A 86 15.44 39.90 31.64
N ARG A 87 16.22 39.27 32.52
CA ARG A 87 16.94 38.03 32.17
C ARG A 87 15.99 36.90 31.77
N GLU A 88 14.88 36.77 32.49
CA GLU A 88 13.86 35.79 32.18
C GLU A 88 13.17 36.09 30.84
N GLN A 89 12.86 37.36 30.56
CA GLN A 89 12.31 37.78 29.27
C GLN A 89 13.23 37.44 28.11
N ASP A 90 14.54 37.65 28.26
CA ASP A 90 15.52 37.33 27.22
C ASP A 90 15.63 35.81 27.01
N SER A 91 15.65 35.03 28.09
CA SER A 91 15.57 33.56 28.03
C SER A 91 14.32 33.07 27.29
N PHE A 92 13.15 33.68 27.54
CA PHE A 92 11.92 33.32 26.84
C PHE A 92 11.96 33.67 25.35
N LYS A 93 12.64 34.76 24.94
CA LYS A 93 12.84 35.08 23.52
C LYS A 93 13.68 34.01 22.84
N GLU A 94 14.77 33.57 23.47
CA GLU A 94 15.63 32.49 22.96
C GLU A 94 14.85 31.18 22.82
N LEU A 95 14.10 30.80 23.86
CA LEU A 95 13.25 29.61 23.84
C LEU A 95 12.19 29.68 22.74
N HIS A 96 11.60 30.84 22.52
CA HIS A 96 10.61 31.05 21.46
C HIS A 96 11.24 30.87 20.07
N VAL A 97 12.46 31.36 19.84
CA VAL A 97 13.19 31.14 18.58
C VAL A 97 13.46 29.66 18.36
N GLU A 98 13.96 28.96 19.39
CA GLU A 98 14.26 27.53 19.30
C GLU A 98 12.99 26.68 19.06
N LEU A 99 11.89 27.01 19.74
CA LEU A 99 10.60 26.34 19.51
C LEU A 99 10.13 26.51 18.06
N ASN A 100 10.22 27.71 17.49
CA ASN A 100 9.84 27.95 16.09
C ASN A 100 10.74 27.17 15.13
N LYS A 101 12.03 27.04 15.42
CA LYS A 101 12.95 26.22 14.64
C LYS A 101 12.56 24.74 14.67
N GLN A 102 12.19 24.22 15.85
CA GLN A 102 11.72 22.84 15.98
C GLN A 102 10.40 22.60 15.25
N ILE A 103 9.47 23.54 15.31
CA ILE A 103 8.22 23.48 14.54
C ILE A 103 8.53 23.43 13.03
N ALA A 104 9.40 24.30 12.53
CA ALA A 104 9.78 24.33 11.12
C ALA A 104 10.54 23.07 10.68
N GLN A 105 11.30 22.42 11.57
CA GLN A 105 11.93 21.13 11.30
C GLN A 105 10.89 20.02 11.24
N ALA A 106 10.00 19.93 12.23
CA ALA A 106 8.94 18.91 12.27
C ALA A 106 8.00 18.99 11.05
N GLN A 107 7.70 20.20 10.58
CA GLN A 107 6.96 20.39 9.32
C GLN A 107 7.72 19.79 8.15
N ARG A 108 9.00 20.12 7.96
CA ARG A 108 9.82 19.52 6.89
C ARG A 108 9.85 17.99 6.97
N ASP A 109 10.01 17.43 8.16
CA ASP A 109 10.01 15.98 8.36
C ASP A 109 8.66 15.34 7.99
N ILE A 110 7.53 16.00 8.28
CA ILE A 110 6.19 15.55 7.88
C ILE A 110 6.06 15.52 6.36
N GLU A 111 6.50 16.58 5.68
CA GLU A 111 6.48 16.66 4.22
C GLU A 111 7.35 15.56 3.58
N ASP A 112 8.55 15.33 4.10
CA ASP A 112 9.45 14.27 3.62
C ASP A 112 8.84 12.88 3.83
N LEU A 113 8.24 12.63 5.01
CA LEU A 113 7.57 11.36 5.30
C LEU A 113 6.35 11.11 4.42
N LYS A 114 5.62 12.15 4.00
CA LYS A 114 4.50 12.00 3.04
C LYS A 114 5.00 11.53 1.68
N VAL A 115 6.13 12.06 1.21
CA VAL A 115 6.74 11.65 -0.06
C VAL A 115 7.17 10.19 0.03
N GLN A 116 7.91 9.81 1.07
CA GLN A 116 8.35 8.43 1.29
C GLN A 116 7.18 7.46 1.40
N LEU A 117 6.08 7.86 2.05
CA LEU A 117 4.88 7.06 2.16
C LEU A 117 4.25 6.79 0.78
N GLU A 118 4.21 7.79 -0.10
CA GLU A 118 3.64 7.62 -1.43
C GLU A 118 4.51 6.72 -2.30
N GLU A 119 5.84 6.90 -2.25
CA GLU A 119 6.80 6.00 -2.91
C GLU A 119 6.63 4.55 -2.44
N ALA A 120 6.50 4.34 -1.13
CA ALA A 120 6.30 3.02 -0.54
C ALA A 120 4.98 2.37 -0.97
N LYS A 121 3.90 3.15 -1.15
CA LYS A 121 2.63 2.62 -1.68
C LYS A 121 2.77 2.14 -3.12
N VAL A 122 3.44 2.92 -3.97
CA VAL A 122 3.71 2.54 -5.36
C VAL A 122 4.53 1.25 -5.42
N GLU A 123 5.59 1.14 -4.60
CA GLU A 123 6.38 -0.08 -4.52
C GLU A 123 5.54 -1.29 -4.05
N ARG A 124 4.66 -1.08 -3.07
CA ARG A 124 3.74 -2.12 -2.59
C ARG A 124 2.79 -2.57 -3.70
N GLN A 125 2.19 -1.64 -4.44
CA GLN A 125 1.30 -1.95 -5.55
C GLN A 125 2.02 -2.77 -6.62
N HIS A 126 3.22 -2.36 -7.03
CA HIS A 126 4.00 -3.13 -8.00
C HIS A 126 4.32 -4.56 -7.52
N LYS A 127 4.62 -4.73 -6.21
CA LYS A 127 4.83 -6.06 -5.62
C LYS A 127 3.57 -6.91 -5.66
N GLU A 128 2.42 -6.33 -5.30
CA GLU A 128 1.12 -7.01 -5.34
C GLU A 128 0.75 -7.43 -6.78
N GLU A 129 0.95 -6.55 -7.76
CA GLU A 129 0.72 -6.85 -9.19
C GLU A 129 1.64 -7.97 -9.70
N CYS A 130 2.93 -7.91 -9.35
CA CYS A 130 3.89 -8.96 -9.70
C CYS A 130 3.53 -10.31 -9.06
N GLU A 131 3.05 -10.30 -7.81
CA GLU A 131 2.61 -11.51 -7.12
C GLU A 131 1.34 -12.08 -7.77
N ALA A 132 0.39 -11.24 -8.17
CA ALA A 132 -0.80 -11.66 -8.89
C ALA A 132 -0.45 -12.35 -10.22
N ILE A 133 0.43 -11.74 -11.02
CA ILE A 133 0.94 -12.34 -12.28
C ILE A 133 1.65 -13.66 -11.98
N ARG A 134 2.50 -13.71 -10.95
CA ARG A 134 3.20 -14.94 -10.55
C ARG A 134 2.23 -16.07 -10.21
N LYS A 135 1.15 -15.78 -9.47
CA LYS A 135 0.10 -16.75 -9.16
C LYS A 135 -0.60 -17.25 -10.41
N SER A 136 -0.96 -16.35 -11.34
CA SER A 136 -1.57 -16.72 -12.62
C SER A 136 -0.66 -17.60 -13.47
N ILE A 137 0.65 -17.32 -13.51
CA ILE A 137 1.64 -18.15 -14.22
C ILE A 137 1.77 -19.52 -13.55
N ALA A 138 1.86 -19.56 -12.22
CA ALA A 138 2.00 -20.80 -11.46
C ALA A 138 0.78 -21.74 -11.56
N ALA A 139 -0.41 -21.19 -11.85
CA ALA A 139 -1.60 -21.98 -12.12
C ALA A 139 -1.55 -22.72 -13.47
N GLN A 140 -0.68 -22.30 -14.39
CA GLN A 140 -0.47 -23.01 -15.65
C GLN A 140 0.56 -24.13 -15.51
N SER A 141 0.42 -25.17 -16.32
CA SER A 141 1.40 -26.26 -16.37
C SER A 141 2.75 -25.77 -16.90
N ALA A 142 3.82 -26.43 -16.47
CA ALA A 142 5.16 -26.07 -16.91
C ALA A 142 5.26 -26.17 -18.44
N ARG A 143 5.90 -25.16 -19.04
CA ARG A 143 6.05 -25.07 -20.51
C ARG A 143 6.70 -26.30 -21.15
N SER A 144 7.61 -26.96 -20.42
CA SER A 144 8.24 -28.21 -20.88
C SER A 144 7.23 -29.36 -20.98
N VAL A 145 6.25 -29.43 -20.08
CA VAL A 145 5.21 -30.46 -20.09
C VAL A 145 4.27 -30.25 -21.26
N THR A 146 3.78 -29.02 -21.47
CA THR A 146 2.91 -28.70 -22.61
C THR A 146 3.64 -28.88 -23.94
N GLN A 147 4.93 -28.52 -24.01
CA GLN A 147 5.73 -28.75 -25.21
C GLN A 147 5.92 -30.24 -25.50
N LYS A 148 6.13 -31.07 -24.46
CA LYS A 148 6.22 -32.52 -24.65
C LYS A 148 4.89 -33.10 -25.16
N GLN A 149 3.77 -32.70 -24.56
CA GLN A 149 2.44 -33.10 -25.00
C GLN A 149 2.17 -32.72 -26.46
N LEU A 150 2.54 -31.49 -26.88
CA LEU A 150 2.44 -31.08 -28.28
C LEU A 150 3.25 -31.99 -29.20
N ASN A 151 4.51 -32.26 -28.85
CA ASN A 151 5.37 -33.10 -29.67
C ASN A 151 4.87 -34.56 -29.75
N ASP A 152 4.27 -35.07 -28.68
CA ASP A 152 3.70 -36.42 -28.65
C ASP A 152 2.41 -36.50 -29.50
N LEU A 153 1.52 -35.50 -29.38
CA LEU A 153 0.32 -35.38 -30.24
C LEU A 153 0.69 -35.23 -31.73
N GLU A 154 1.73 -34.46 -32.04
CA GLU A 154 2.18 -34.26 -33.42
C GLU A 154 2.68 -35.57 -34.05
N LYS A 155 3.38 -36.41 -33.28
CA LYS A 155 3.78 -37.76 -33.73
C LYS A 155 2.58 -38.67 -33.94
N GLU A 156 1.62 -38.65 -33.02
CA GLU A 156 0.39 -39.44 -33.14
C GLU A 156 -0.41 -39.04 -34.38
N LEU A 157 -0.49 -37.74 -34.68
CA LEU A 157 -1.16 -37.22 -35.85
C LEU A 157 -0.49 -37.72 -37.15
N VAL A 158 0.83 -37.64 -37.24
CA VAL A 158 1.59 -38.19 -38.38
C VAL A 158 1.39 -39.70 -38.52
N GLN A 159 1.35 -40.44 -37.42
CA GLN A 159 1.09 -41.88 -37.43
C GLN A 159 -0.32 -42.17 -37.98
N LEU A 160 -1.36 -41.53 -37.43
CA LEU A 160 -2.75 -41.70 -37.87
C LEU A 160 -2.95 -41.31 -39.33
N GLU A 161 -2.31 -40.25 -39.80
CA GLU A 161 -2.32 -39.87 -41.22
C GLU A 161 -1.71 -40.98 -42.09
N SER A 162 -0.60 -41.58 -41.67
CA SER A 162 0.05 -42.66 -42.41
C SER A 162 -0.81 -43.95 -42.45
N GLU A 163 -1.48 -44.28 -41.34
CA GLU A 163 -2.40 -45.42 -41.23
C GLU A 163 -3.64 -45.21 -42.08
N ASN A 164 -4.23 -44.01 -42.02
CA ASN A 164 -5.36 -43.63 -42.86
C ASN A 164 -4.99 -43.71 -44.35
N TYR A 165 -3.81 -43.22 -44.72
CA TYR A 165 -3.33 -43.31 -46.10
C TYR A 165 -3.12 -44.77 -46.55
N ALA A 166 -2.62 -45.65 -45.67
CA ALA A 166 -2.47 -47.08 -45.96
C ALA A 166 -3.83 -47.80 -46.08
N ALA A 167 -4.78 -47.50 -45.19
CA ALA A 167 -6.14 -48.03 -45.23
C ALA A 167 -6.87 -47.57 -46.51
N SER A 168 -6.75 -46.30 -46.86
CA SER A 168 -7.30 -45.72 -48.09
C SER A 168 -6.78 -46.45 -49.34
N ARG A 169 -5.45 -46.69 -49.41
CA ARG A 169 -4.85 -47.48 -50.50
C ARG A 169 -5.37 -48.91 -50.54
N THR A 170 -5.58 -49.54 -49.38
CA THR A 170 -6.12 -50.90 -49.30
C THR A 170 -7.57 -50.95 -49.79
N ILE A 171 -8.41 -50.00 -49.38
CA ILE A 171 -9.79 -49.88 -49.85
C ILE A 171 -9.82 -49.69 -51.37
N GLU A 172 -8.97 -48.82 -51.90
CA GLU A 172 -8.90 -48.58 -53.35
C GLU A 172 -8.50 -49.85 -54.12
N LEU A 173 -7.52 -50.60 -53.61
CA LEU A 173 -7.14 -51.89 -54.17
C LEU A 173 -8.30 -52.89 -54.16
N ARG A 174 -9.02 -53.02 -53.03
CA ARG A 174 -10.19 -53.91 -52.94
C ARG A 174 -11.31 -53.49 -53.89
N LYS A 175 -11.57 -52.19 -54.04
CA LYS A 175 -12.52 -51.67 -55.04
C LYS A 175 -12.13 -52.12 -56.46
N LYS A 176 -10.85 -52.03 -56.82
CA LYS A 176 -10.35 -52.50 -58.13
C LYS A 176 -10.51 -54.02 -58.30
N GLN A 177 -10.20 -54.80 -57.27
CA GLN A 177 -10.38 -56.27 -57.29
C GLN A 177 -11.85 -56.69 -57.41
N PHE A 178 -12.76 -56.04 -56.67
CA PHE A 178 -14.20 -56.29 -56.80
C PHE A 178 -14.73 -55.88 -58.17
N GLY A 179 -14.27 -54.76 -58.73
CA GLY A 179 -14.61 -54.35 -60.09
C GLY A 179 -14.21 -55.40 -61.13
N LEU A 180 -13.03 -56.01 -60.99
CA LEU A 180 -12.60 -57.11 -61.84
C LEU A 180 -13.48 -58.36 -61.68
N LEU A 181 -13.82 -58.74 -60.45
CA LEU A 181 -14.71 -59.88 -60.18
C LEU A 181 -16.09 -59.68 -60.82
N LEU A 182 -16.67 -58.48 -60.70
CA LEU A 182 -17.95 -58.16 -61.31
C LEU A 182 -17.89 -58.30 -62.84
N HIS A 183 -16.82 -57.81 -63.48
CA HIS A 183 -16.62 -57.99 -64.92
C HIS A 183 -16.58 -59.48 -65.32
N VAL A 184 -15.89 -60.33 -64.55
CA VAL A 184 -15.83 -61.78 -64.82
C VAL A 184 -17.21 -62.43 -64.63
N VAL A 185 -17.99 -62.01 -63.63
CA VAL A 185 -19.37 -62.49 -63.44
C VAL A 185 -20.24 -62.10 -64.62
N ASP A 186 -20.15 -60.84 -65.09
CA ASP A 186 -20.89 -60.35 -66.26
C ASP A 186 -20.49 -61.15 -67.52
N ASP A 187 -19.21 -61.43 -67.73
CA ASP A 187 -18.72 -62.25 -68.85
C ASP A 187 -19.27 -63.69 -68.81
N LEU A 188 -19.28 -64.32 -67.62
CA LEU A 188 -19.83 -65.66 -67.44
C LEU A 188 -21.34 -65.68 -67.67
N GLN A 189 -22.08 -64.67 -67.20
CA GLN A 189 -23.51 -64.53 -67.47
C GLN A 189 -23.79 -64.36 -68.98
N ALA A 190 -23.00 -63.52 -69.67
CA ALA A 190 -23.10 -63.37 -71.12
C ALA A 190 -22.84 -64.70 -71.86
N THR A 191 -21.85 -65.47 -71.42
CA THR A 191 -21.53 -66.79 -72.00
C THR A 191 -22.68 -67.78 -71.79
N LEU A 192 -23.26 -67.84 -70.58
CA LEU A 192 -24.41 -68.71 -70.29
C LEU A 192 -25.65 -68.30 -71.09
N ASP A 193 -25.92 -66.99 -71.22
CA ASP A 193 -27.03 -66.48 -72.02
C ASP A 193 -26.87 -66.79 -73.52
N ASP A 194 -25.63 -66.90 -74.01
CA ASP A 194 -25.32 -67.30 -75.38
C ASP A 194 -25.47 -68.81 -75.59
N GLU A 195 -25.05 -69.65 -74.63
CA GLU A 195 -25.28 -71.10 -74.64
C GLU A 195 -26.76 -71.45 -74.60
N GLN A 196 -27.55 -70.71 -73.82
CA GLN A 196 -28.99 -70.95 -73.66
C GLN A 196 -29.82 -70.55 -74.89
N LYS A 197 -29.25 -69.74 -75.80
CA LYS A 197 -29.88 -69.35 -77.07
C LYS A 197 -29.62 -70.34 -78.22
N ASN A 198 -28.80 -71.37 -78.04
CA ASN A 198 -28.35 -72.23 -79.16
C ASN A 198 -28.46 -73.75 -78.90
N PRO A 199 -29.65 -74.39 -79.02
CA PRO A 199 -29.80 -75.84 -78.90
C PRO A 199 -29.86 -76.60 -80.25
N LEU A 200 -29.26 -77.82 -80.28
CA LEU A 200 -29.40 -79.01 -81.19
C LEU A 200 -28.35 -79.19 -82.34
N ASP A 201 -27.80 -80.38 -82.69
CA ASP A 201 -28.25 -81.80 -82.61
C ASP A 201 -27.11 -82.88 -82.73
N TYR A 202 -27.36 -84.09 -82.15
CA TYR A 202 -26.97 -85.52 -82.42
C TYR A 202 -25.68 -85.94 -83.18
N GLU A 203 -24.96 -87.06 -82.87
CA GLU A 203 -25.34 -88.49 -83.02
C GLU A 203 -24.48 -89.49 -82.19
N ALA A 204 -25.01 -90.71 -81.98
CA ALA A 204 -24.39 -91.88 -81.32
C ALA A 204 -24.12 -93.06 -82.29
N PRO A 205 -23.26 -94.04 -81.93
CA PRO A 205 -23.59 -95.46 -82.19
C PRO A 205 -23.22 -96.48 -81.07
N GLU A 206 -23.78 -97.69 -81.19
CA GLU A 206 -24.07 -98.74 -80.18
C GLU A 206 -22.92 -99.66 -79.64
N LEU A 207 -23.05 -100.03 -78.36
CA LEU A 207 -22.82 -101.29 -77.56
C LEU A 207 -22.01 -102.51 -78.13
N PRO A 208 -21.30 -103.35 -77.30
CA PRO A 208 -21.97 -104.19 -76.27
C PRO A 208 -21.20 -104.70 -75.00
N ALA A 209 -22.04 -105.14 -74.04
CA ALA A 209 -21.93 -106.23 -73.04
C ALA A 209 -21.06 -106.12 -71.75
N LEU A 210 -21.78 -106.25 -70.62
CA LEU A 210 -21.42 -106.56 -69.22
C LEU A 210 -20.60 -107.88 -69.08
N PRO A 211 -19.79 -108.13 -68.00
CA PRO A 211 -20.35 -108.38 -66.66
C PRO A 211 -19.48 -108.13 -65.38
N THR A 212 -20.21 -107.93 -64.26
CA THR A 212 -20.02 -108.46 -62.87
C THR A 212 -18.78 -108.17 -62.00
N GLY A 213 -19.06 -107.90 -60.71
CA GLY A 213 -18.21 -108.17 -59.54
C GLY A 213 -18.04 -106.93 -58.64
N GLU A 214 -18.92 -106.69 -57.65
CA GLU A 214 -18.88 -107.14 -56.24
C GLU A 214 -17.99 -106.30 -55.29
N SER A 215 -18.62 -105.91 -54.16
CA SER A 215 -18.03 -105.60 -52.84
C SER A 215 -17.32 -104.25 -52.68
N ALA A 216 -17.40 -103.51 -51.57
CA ALA A 216 -18.17 -103.60 -50.33
C ALA A 216 -17.99 -102.27 -49.57
N GLU A 217 -18.97 -101.96 -48.72
CA GLU A 217 -18.87 -101.29 -47.41
C GLU A 217 -18.01 -100.02 -47.20
N GLY A 218 -18.67 -99.01 -46.61
CA GLY A 218 -18.24 -98.60 -45.28
C GLY A 218 -18.08 -97.10 -45.00
N ALA A 219 -18.92 -96.63 -44.07
CA ALA A 219 -18.67 -95.62 -43.03
C ALA A 219 -18.99 -94.13 -43.29
N GLU A 220 -20.07 -93.73 -42.60
CA GLU A 220 -20.45 -92.40 -42.08
C GLU A 220 -19.37 -91.74 -41.12
N PRO A 221 -19.68 -90.73 -40.27
CA PRO A 221 -19.81 -89.29 -40.55
C PRO A 221 -19.13 -88.37 -39.46
N MET A 222 -19.44 -87.06 -39.46
CA MET A 222 -19.26 -86.06 -38.37
C MET A 222 -17.79 -85.70 -37.97
N VAL A 223 -17.42 -84.54 -37.40
CA VAL A 223 -18.02 -83.68 -36.37
C VAL A 223 -17.46 -82.23 -36.47
N VAL A 224 -18.27 -81.30 -35.97
CA VAL A 224 -18.13 -79.89 -35.60
C VAL A 224 -16.92 -79.60 -34.68
N ASP A 225 -16.34 -78.38 -34.70
CA ASP A 225 -16.23 -77.60 -33.46
C ASP A 225 -16.11 -76.09 -33.68
N SER A 226 -16.55 -75.36 -32.65
CA SER A 226 -16.76 -73.90 -32.54
C SER A 226 -15.50 -73.11 -32.18
#